data_AF-A0A8T5K785-F1
#
_entry.id   AF-A0A8T5K785-F1
#
_cell.length_a   1.000
_cell.length_b   1.000
_cell.length_c   1.000
_cell.angle_alpha   90.00
_cell.angle_beta   90.00
_cell.angle_gamma   90.00
#
_symmetry.space_group_name_H-M   'P 1'
#
loop_
_entity.id
_entity.type
_entity.pdbx_description
1 polymer ?
#
loop_
_entity_poly.entity_id
_entity_poly.type
_entity_poly.pdbx_seq_one_letter_code
_entity_poly.pdbx_strand_id
1 'polypeptide(L)'
;MDCRLSQFDNITITTIELNRYRKKTTQEILNEMNVLKIEYSTQVKRGRPKNGEKKVGRNWTILNVSSKLGVSTTKLKKLMSIESYAPELLNKIDMGLISVGKAYSIVRDKHILNGNGGRPRTKTFKNEMIDLLNKYNPPMNDIMDVVKNYEK
;
A
#
# COMPACT_ATOMS: atom_id res chain seq x y z
N MET A 1 3.86 -12.42 -41.54
CA MET A 1 4.08 -11.93 -40.16
C MET A 1 4.53 -10.50 -40.30
N ASP A 2 3.74 -9.55 -39.81
CA ASP A 2 4.10 -8.14 -39.84
C ASP A 2 4.92 -7.83 -38.57
N CYS A 3 6.17 -7.38 -38.73
CA CYS A 3 7.09 -7.15 -37.62
C CYS A 3 7.63 -5.72 -37.67
N ARG A 4 7.73 -5.09 -36.49
CA ARG A 4 8.28 -3.75 -36.34
C ARG A 4 9.62 -3.83 -35.62
N LEU A 5 10.67 -3.35 -36.27
CA LEU A 5 11.97 -3.20 -35.61
C LEU A 5 11.91 -1.98 -34.67
N SER A 6 12.32 -2.15 -33.42
CA SER A 6 12.38 -1.05 -32.44
C SER A 6 13.64 -1.20 -31.61
N GLN A 7 14.34 -0.09 -31.39
CA GLN A 7 15.55 -0.03 -30.58
C GLN A 7 15.17 0.43 -29.17
N PHE A 8 15.73 -0.22 -28.14
CA PHE A 8 15.42 0.07 -26.74
C PHE A 8 16.70 0.09 -25.89
N ASP A 9 16.79 1.06 -24.98
CA ASP A 9 17.95 1.22 -24.11
C ASP A 9 18.09 0.09 -23.08
N ASN A 10 16.96 -0.38 -22.54
CA ASN A 10 16.92 -1.46 -21.55
C ASN A 10 15.82 -2.47 -21.91
N ILE A 11 16.27 -3.63 -22.39
CA ILE A 11 15.40 -4.71 -22.87
C ILE A 11 14.51 -5.24 -21.74
N THR A 12 15.02 -5.36 -20.51
CA THR A 12 14.27 -5.85 -19.35
C THR A 12 13.06 -4.98 -19.04
N ILE A 13 13.27 -3.66 -18.93
CA ILE A 13 12.21 -2.69 -18.62
C ILE A 13 11.18 -2.66 -19.75
N THR A 14 11.62 -2.69 -21.00
CA THR A 14 10.73 -2.70 -22.17
C THR A 14 9.91 -3.98 -22.22
N THR A 15 10.50 -5.13 -21.94
CA THR A 15 9.80 -6.43 -21.91
C THR A 15 8.64 -6.40 -20.92
N ILE A 16 8.88 -5.87 -19.71
CA ILE A 16 7.85 -5.72 -18.68
C ILE A 16 6.73 -4.77 -19.12
N GLU A 17 7.08 -3.66 -19.77
CA GLU A 17 6.10 -2.71 -20.31
C GLU A 17 5.25 -3.30 -21.43
N LEU A 18 5.85 -4.00 -22.39
CA LEU A 18 5.11 -4.63 -23.48
C LEU A 18 4.13 -5.68 -22.94
N ASN A 19 4.50 -6.37 -21.86
CA ASN A 19 3.64 -7.34 -21.19
C ASN A 19 2.49 -6.72 -20.40
N ARG A 20 2.42 -5.39 -20.21
CA ARG A 20 1.40 -4.73 -19.37
C ARG A 20 -0.05 -5.03 -19.76
N TYR A 21 -0.30 -5.36 -21.02
CA TYR A 21 -1.63 -5.62 -21.56
C TYR A 21 -2.11 -7.05 -21.31
N ARG A 22 -1.21 -7.96 -20.92
CA ARG A 22 -1.56 -9.35 -20.59
C ARG A 22 -2.25 -9.41 -19.22
N LYS A 23 -3.17 -10.35 -19.06
CA LYS A 23 -3.67 -10.74 -17.72
C LYS A 23 -2.57 -11.49 -16.98
N LYS A 24 -2.05 -10.88 -15.91
CA LYS A 24 -0.98 -11.41 -15.05
C LYS A 24 -1.55 -11.84 -13.70
N THR A 25 -0.97 -12.89 -13.13
CA THR A 25 -1.18 -13.29 -11.75
C THR A 25 -0.59 -12.26 -10.79
N THR A 26 -0.99 -12.30 -9.53
CA THR A 26 -0.48 -11.36 -8.52
C THR A 26 0.99 -11.58 -8.20
N GLN A 27 1.44 -12.84 -8.23
CA GLN A 27 2.86 -13.18 -8.08
C GLN A 27 3.70 -12.67 -9.25
N GLU A 28 3.24 -12.81 -10.49
CA GLU A 28 3.94 -12.25 -11.66
C GLU A 28 4.09 -10.73 -11.55
N ILE A 29 3.04 -10.03 -11.10
CA ILE A 29 3.09 -8.57 -10.89
C ILE A 29 4.14 -8.21 -9.83
N LEU A 30 4.22 -8.97 -8.73
CA LEU A 30 5.21 -8.74 -7.67
C LEU A 30 6.64 -9.05 -8.15
N ASN A 31 6.82 -10.12 -8.93
CA ASN A 31 8.11 -10.47 -9.52
C ASN A 31 8.60 -9.38 -10.48
N GLU A 32 7.74 -8.91 -11.39
CA GLU A 32 8.07 -7.81 -12.30
C GLU A 32 8.36 -6.51 -11.54
N MET A 33 7.61 -6.23 -10.47
CA MET A 33 7.90 -5.10 -9.58
C MET A 33 9.29 -5.21 -8.95
N ASN A 34 9.68 -6.39 -8.47
CA ASN A 34 10.99 -6.63 -7.88
C ASN A 34 12.13 -6.46 -8.90
N VAL A 35 11.93 -6.93 -10.13
CA VAL A 35 12.87 -6.69 -11.24
C VAL A 35 12.99 -5.20 -11.55
N LEU A 36 11.87 -4.49 -11.71
CA LEU A 36 11.87 -3.03 -11.93
C LEU A 36 12.53 -2.26 -10.78
N LYS A 37 12.40 -2.74 -9.55
CA LYS A 37 13.06 -2.15 -8.38
C LYS A 37 14.57 -2.23 -8.49
N ILE A 38 15.10 -3.36 -8.92
CA ILE A 38 16.53 -3.55 -9.14
C ILE A 38 17.02 -2.63 -10.27
N GLU A 39 16.34 -2.66 -11.42
CA GLU A 39 16.70 -1.87 -12.60
C GLU A 39 16.62 -0.34 -12.38
N TYR A 40 15.62 0.15 -11.65
CA TYR A 40 15.56 1.59 -11.32
C TYR A 40 16.58 1.99 -10.25
N SER A 41 16.97 1.06 -9.38
CA SER A 41 18.00 1.32 -8.38
C SER A 41 19.39 1.44 -8.98
N THR A 42 19.68 0.75 -10.10
CA THR A 42 20.95 0.87 -10.82
C THR A 42 21.03 2.17 -11.63
N GLN A 43 19.91 2.66 -12.15
CA GLN A 43 19.85 3.90 -12.93
C GLN A 43 20.08 5.17 -12.10
N VAL A 44 19.79 5.14 -10.80
CA VAL A 44 19.90 6.32 -9.93
C VAL A 44 21.10 6.22 -9.00
N LYS A 45 22.02 7.18 -9.14
CA LYS A 45 23.13 7.35 -8.21
C LYS A 45 22.59 7.62 -6.79
N ARG A 46 23.05 6.83 -5.83
CA ARG A 46 22.74 6.99 -4.41
C ARG A 46 23.51 8.19 -3.85
N GLY A 47 22.82 9.09 -3.13
CA GLY A 47 23.44 10.23 -2.44
C GLY A 47 22.87 11.61 -2.80
N ARG A 48 23.39 12.63 -2.10
CA ARG A 48 23.13 14.04 -2.41
C ARG A 48 23.88 14.38 -3.71
N PRO A 49 23.20 14.95 -4.73
CA PRO A 49 23.89 15.39 -5.93
C PRO A 49 24.90 16.48 -5.56
N LYS A 50 26.06 16.50 -6.23
CA LYS A 50 26.97 17.64 -6.10
C LYS A 50 26.27 18.90 -6.61
N ASN A 51 26.60 20.06 -6.05
CA ASN A 51 26.02 21.32 -6.50
C ASN A 51 26.18 21.48 -8.02
N GLY A 52 25.05 21.62 -8.73
CA GLY A 52 25.00 21.75 -10.19
C GLY A 52 24.76 20.46 -10.99
N GLU A 53 24.83 19.27 -10.37
CA GLU A 53 24.56 18.01 -11.08
C GLU A 53 23.05 17.73 -11.19
N LYS A 54 22.55 17.60 -12.43
CA LYS A 54 21.19 17.11 -12.69
C LYS A 54 21.15 15.60 -12.48
N LYS A 55 20.18 15.11 -11.69
CA LYS A 55 19.92 13.67 -11.57
C LYS A 55 19.34 13.14 -12.89
N VAL A 56 20.11 12.33 -13.60
CA VAL A 56 19.67 11.61 -14.79
C VAL A 56 19.29 10.19 -14.37
N GLY A 57 18.10 9.73 -14.78
CA GLY A 57 17.58 8.38 -14.47
C GLY A 57 16.26 8.39 -13.73
N ARG A 58 15.48 7.31 -13.86
CA ARG A 58 14.19 7.14 -13.16
C ARG A 58 14.43 6.54 -11.77
N ASN A 59 14.06 7.27 -10.73
CA ASN A 59 14.11 6.75 -9.37
C ASN A 59 13.08 5.65 -9.15
N TRP A 60 13.43 4.67 -8.31
CA TRP A 60 12.47 3.71 -7.81
C TRP A 60 11.44 4.44 -6.95
N THR A 61 10.23 4.55 -7.48
CA THR A 61 9.05 5.00 -6.74
C THR A 61 7.88 4.11 -7.08
N ILE A 62 6.99 3.92 -6.11
CA ILE A 62 5.77 3.13 -6.32
C ILE A 62 4.95 3.65 -7.51
N LEU A 63 4.98 4.97 -7.75
CA LEU A 63 4.30 5.64 -8.85
C LEU A 63 4.91 5.22 -10.20
N ASN A 64 6.23 5.33 -10.35
CA ASN A 64 6.93 4.96 -11.59
C ASN A 64 6.70 3.47 -11.92
N VAL A 65 6.84 2.61 -10.92
CA VAL A 65 6.63 1.16 -11.07
C VAL A 65 5.18 0.85 -11.44
N SER A 66 4.21 1.46 -10.74
CA SER A 66 2.78 1.25 -11.01
C SER A 66 2.39 1.68 -12.43
N SER A 67 2.91 2.81 -12.90
CA SER A 67 2.68 3.33 -14.25
C SER A 67 3.25 2.39 -15.31
N LYS A 68 4.41 1.79 -15.06
CA LYS A 68 5.07 0.88 -16.00
C LYS A 68 4.37 -0.47 -16.08
N LEU A 69 3.94 -1.01 -14.94
CA LEU A 69 3.22 -2.28 -14.85
C LEU A 69 1.76 -2.18 -15.30
N GLY A 70 1.18 -0.97 -15.32
CA GLY A 70 -0.24 -0.77 -15.62
C GLY A 70 -1.17 -1.18 -14.48
N VAL A 71 -0.69 -1.11 -13.23
CA VAL A 71 -1.44 -1.50 -12.02
C VAL A 71 -1.62 -0.27 -11.13
N SER A 72 -2.74 -0.16 -10.40
CA SER A 72 -2.93 0.96 -9.48
C SER A 72 -1.94 0.91 -8.31
N THR A 73 -1.47 2.08 -7.87
CA THR A 73 -0.56 2.21 -6.73
C THR A 73 -1.10 1.58 -5.46
N THR A 74 -2.40 1.69 -5.22
CA THR A 74 -3.08 1.14 -4.04
C THR A 74 -3.11 -0.39 -4.08
N LYS A 75 -3.37 -1.00 -5.23
CA LYS A 75 -3.32 -2.46 -5.40
C LYS A 75 -1.90 -2.97 -5.17
N LEU A 76 -0.91 -2.27 -5.73
CA LEU A 76 0.50 -2.65 -5.62
C LEU A 76 1.00 -2.56 -4.17
N LYS A 77 0.65 -1.49 -3.43
CA LYS A 77 0.94 -1.37 -1.98
C LYS A 77 0.32 -2.51 -1.17
N LYS A 78 -0.93 -2.88 -1.45
CA LYS A 78 -1.61 -3.99 -0.75
C LYS A 78 -0.89 -5.31 -1.02
N LEU A 79 -0.51 -5.57 -2.27
CA LEU A 79 0.23 -6.78 -2.64
C LEU A 79 1.59 -6.85 -1.93
N MET A 80 2.35 -5.75 -1.89
CA MET A 80 3.62 -5.68 -1.15
C MET A 80 3.44 -5.98 0.35
N SER A 81 2.39 -5.44 0.97
CA SER A 81 2.08 -5.75 2.37
C SER A 81 1.74 -7.23 2.56
N ILE A 82 0.95 -7.81 1.66
CA ILE A 82 0.59 -9.24 1.74
C ILE A 82 1.83 -10.11 1.57
N GLU A 83 2.68 -9.83 0.59
CA GLU A 83 3.95 -10.53 0.35
C GLU A 83 4.86 -10.52 1.59
N SER A 84 4.93 -9.38 2.29
CA SER A 84 5.81 -9.21 3.45
C SER A 84 5.35 -9.96 4.70
N TYR A 85 4.04 -10.05 4.95
CA TYR A 85 3.50 -10.60 6.20
C TYR A 85 2.90 -12.01 6.06
N ALA A 86 2.30 -12.32 4.92
CA ALA A 86 1.54 -13.56 4.72
C ALA A 86 1.55 -13.96 3.22
N PRO A 87 2.71 -14.43 2.70
CA PRO A 87 2.85 -14.77 1.29
C PRO A 87 1.92 -15.92 0.86
N GLU A 88 1.49 -16.78 1.78
CA GLU A 88 0.54 -17.86 1.48
C GLU A 88 -0.82 -17.35 0.98
N LEU A 89 -1.19 -16.12 1.31
CA LEU A 89 -2.43 -15.49 0.82
C LEU A 89 -2.35 -15.16 -0.67
N LEU A 90 -1.16 -14.97 -1.24
CA LEU A 90 -1.00 -14.69 -2.68
C LEU A 90 -1.49 -15.87 -3.53
N ASN A 91 -1.16 -17.11 -3.13
CA ASN A 91 -1.64 -18.32 -3.81
C ASN A 91 -3.17 -18.38 -3.82
N LYS A 92 -3.81 -18.04 -2.68
CA LYS A 92 -5.27 -18.02 -2.56
C LYS A 92 -5.91 -16.93 -3.43
N ILE A 93 -5.21 -15.82 -3.66
CA ILE A 93 -5.65 -14.77 -4.58
C ILE A 93 -5.55 -15.24 -6.02
N ASP A 94 -4.44 -15.87 -6.40
CA ASP A 94 -4.23 -16.35 -7.77
C ASP A 94 -5.20 -17.49 -8.15
N MET A 95 -5.58 -18.32 -7.18
CA MET A 95 -6.66 -19.31 -7.33
C MET A 95 -8.07 -18.69 -7.35
N GLY A 96 -8.22 -17.39 -7.09
CA GLY A 96 -9.52 -16.71 -7.05
C GLY A 96 -10.36 -16.98 -5.80
N LEU A 97 -9.81 -17.63 -4.77
CA LEU A 97 -10.52 -17.98 -3.53
C LEU A 97 -10.79 -16.74 -2.65
N ILE A 98 -9.87 -15.78 -2.67
CA ILE A 98 -10.00 -14.52 -1.92
C ILE A 98 -9.61 -13.34 -2.80
N SER A 99 -10.24 -12.19 -2.57
CA SER A 99 -9.84 -10.95 -3.24
C SER A 99 -8.61 -10.33 -2.58
N VAL A 100 -7.84 -9.55 -3.36
CA VAL A 100 -6.69 -8.75 -2.84
C VAL A 100 -7.12 -7.86 -1.67
N GLY A 101 -8.33 -7.29 -1.74
CA GLY A 101 -8.87 -6.46 -0.67
C GLY A 101 -9.07 -7.25 0.64
N LYS A 102 -9.70 -8.44 0.54
CA LYS A 102 -9.95 -9.30 1.70
C LYS A 102 -8.64 -9.81 2.31
N ALA A 103 -7.70 -10.27 1.47
CA ALA A 103 -6.37 -10.69 1.92
C ALA A 103 -5.63 -9.56 2.66
N TYR A 104 -5.67 -8.35 2.13
CA TYR A 104 -5.06 -7.20 2.80
C TYR A 104 -5.73 -6.87 4.14
N SER A 105 -7.05 -6.96 4.25
CA SER A 105 -7.74 -6.76 5.53
C SER A 105 -7.26 -7.76 6.59
N ILE A 106 -7.15 -9.04 6.24
CA ILE A 106 -6.64 -10.08 7.15
C ILE A 106 -5.23 -9.73 7.64
N VAL A 107 -4.33 -9.35 6.73
CA VAL A 107 -2.96 -8.95 7.06
C VAL A 107 -2.95 -7.69 7.93
N ARG A 108 -3.78 -6.70 7.58
CA ARG A 108 -3.88 -5.43 8.28
C ARG A 108 -4.33 -5.64 9.72
N ASP A 109 -5.40 -6.41 9.92
CA ASP A 109 -5.97 -6.66 11.24
C ASP A 109 -5.00 -7.46 12.13
N LYS A 110 -4.31 -8.46 11.55
CA LYS A 110 -3.41 -9.35 12.29
C LYS A 110 -2.03 -8.75 12.59
N HIS A 111 -1.45 -7.97 11.68
CA HIS A 111 -0.04 -7.57 11.75
C HIS A 111 0.21 -6.06 11.81
N ILE A 112 -0.74 -5.23 11.35
CA ILE A 112 -0.53 -3.77 11.28
C ILE A 112 -1.24 -3.08 12.45
N LEU A 113 -2.44 -3.55 12.78
CA LEU A 113 -3.32 -2.86 13.69
C LEU A 113 -3.25 -3.37 15.13
N ASN A 114 -2.88 -4.64 15.36
CA ASN A 114 -2.81 -5.25 16.69
C ASN A 114 -3.98 -4.85 17.62
N GLY A 115 -5.21 -4.76 17.08
CA GLY A 115 -6.41 -4.32 17.81
C GLY A 115 -6.66 -2.80 17.91
N ASN A 116 -5.67 -1.95 17.62
CA ASN A 116 -5.77 -0.48 17.77
C ASN A 116 -6.09 0.28 16.47
N GLY A 117 -6.45 -0.42 15.40
CA GLY A 117 -6.38 0.12 14.04
C GLY A 117 -7.69 0.40 13.32
N GLY A 118 -8.71 0.83 14.06
CA GLY A 118 -9.86 1.47 13.45
C GLY A 118 -9.42 2.67 12.60
N ARG A 119 -10.25 3.05 11.60
CA ARG A 119 -10.17 4.45 11.11
C ARG A 119 -10.23 5.35 12.35
N PRO A 120 -9.44 6.44 12.41
CA PRO A 120 -9.61 7.42 13.48
C PRO A 120 -11.10 7.72 13.58
N ARG A 121 -11.70 7.45 14.74
CA ARG A 121 -13.11 7.78 14.94
C ARG A 121 -13.23 9.25 14.60
N THR A 122 -14.22 9.62 13.78
CA THR A 122 -14.50 11.03 13.53
C THR A 122 -14.63 11.72 14.89
N LYS A 123 -13.87 12.81 15.09
CA LYS A 123 -13.94 13.61 16.32
C LYS A 123 -15.34 14.18 16.42
N THR A 124 -16.18 13.49 17.18
CA THR A 124 -17.53 13.90 17.52
C THR A 124 -17.56 14.01 19.03
N PHE A 125 -18.36 14.93 19.56
CA PHE A 125 -18.52 15.12 21.00
C PHE A 125 -18.74 13.78 21.73
N LYS A 126 -19.57 12.90 21.16
CA LYS A 126 -19.81 11.54 21.69
C LYS A 126 -18.54 10.72 21.83
N ASN A 127 -17.66 10.71 20.81
CA ASN A 127 -16.43 9.93 20.85
C ASN A 127 -15.42 10.51 21.85
N GLU A 128 -15.28 11.85 21.90
CA GLU A 128 -14.38 12.51 22.85
C GLU A 128 -14.86 12.31 24.30
N MET A 129 -16.17 12.36 24.54
CA MET A 129 -16.75 12.04 25.84
C MET A 129 -16.49 10.58 26.22
N ILE A 130 -16.65 9.62 25.30
CA ILE A 130 -16.31 8.21 25.56
C ILE A 130 -14.83 8.05 25.90
N ASP A 131 -13.93 8.74 25.18
CA ASP A 131 -12.49 8.68 25.46
C ASP A 131 -12.16 9.24 26.85
N LEU A 132 -12.81 10.34 27.25
CA LEU A 132 -12.68 10.90 28.61
C LEU A 132 -13.21 9.94 29.68
N LEU A 133 -14.37 9.33 29.45
CA LEU A 133 -14.96 8.36 30.36
C LEU A 133 -14.07 7.12 30.52
N ASN A 134 -13.51 6.60 29.43
CA ASN A 134 -12.58 5.47 29.49
C ASN A 134 -11.27 5.84 30.21
N LYS A 135 -10.79 7.08 30.05
CA LYS A 135 -9.53 7.54 30.65
C LYS A 135 -9.65 7.73 32.16
N TYR A 136 -10.74 8.32 32.62
CA TYR A 136 -10.91 8.69 34.03
C TYR A 136 -11.78 7.70 34.82
N ASN A 137 -12.50 6.81 34.13
CA ASN A 137 -13.43 5.82 34.69
C ASN A 137 -14.26 6.35 35.89
N PRO A 138 -14.92 7.51 35.74
CA PRO A 138 -15.63 8.13 36.86
C PRO A 138 -16.86 7.30 37.27
N PRO A 139 -17.30 7.39 38.54
CA PRO A 139 -18.52 6.75 38.99
C PRO A 139 -19.74 7.38 38.31
N MET A 140 -20.81 6.59 38.16
CA MET A 140 -22.02 7.02 37.44
C MET A 140 -22.67 8.28 38.05
N ASN A 141 -22.56 8.45 39.37
CA ASN A 141 -23.11 9.60 40.08
C ASN A 141 -22.50 10.92 39.58
N ASP A 142 -21.17 10.98 39.45
CA ASP A 142 -20.46 12.18 38.97
C ASP A 142 -20.83 12.52 37.52
N ILE A 143 -21.03 11.49 36.68
CA ILE A 143 -21.49 11.67 35.29
C ILE A 143 -22.90 12.28 35.30
N MET A 144 -23.79 11.75 36.13
CA MET A 144 -25.19 12.14 36.17
C MET A 144 -25.37 13.55 36.73
N ASP A 145 -24.55 13.95 37.70
CA ASP A 145 -24.54 15.31 38.24
C ASP A 145 -24.10 16.34 37.20
N VAL A 146 -23.11 16.00 36.35
CA VAL A 146 -22.72 16.87 35.23
C VAL A 146 -23.83 16.95 34.18
N VAL A 147 -24.51 15.85 33.86
CA VAL A 147 -25.59 15.82 32.86
C VAL A 147 -26.81 16.63 33.30
N LYS A 148 -27.18 16.59 34.60
CA LYS A 148 -28.30 17.37 35.16
C LYS A 148 -28.15 18.88 34.95
N ASN A 149 -26.93 19.40 34.92
CA ASN A 149 -26.68 20.83 34.66
C ASN A 149 -27.07 21.26 33.22
N TYR A 150 -27.32 20.31 32.33
CA TYR A 150 -27.69 20.52 30.93
C TYR A 150 -29.08 19.96 30.59
N GLU A 151 -29.79 19.33 31.52
CA GLU A 151 -31.23 19.09 31.40
C GLU A 151 -31.94 20.45 31.55
N LYS A 152 -32.52 20.94 30.45
CA LYS A 152 -33.42 22.11 30.47
C LYS A 152 -34.82 21.69 30.89
#